data_AF-A0A1G0I3A5-F1
#
_entry.id   AF-A0A1G0I3A5-F1
#
_cell.length_a   1.000
_cell.length_b   1.000
_cell.length_c   1.000
_cell.angle_alpha   90.00
_cell.angle_beta   90.00
_cell.angle_gamma   90.00
#
_symmetry.space_group_name_H-M   'P 1'
#
loop_
_entity.id
_entity.type
_entity.pdbx_description
1 polymer ?
#
loop_
_entity_poly.entity_id
_entity_poly.type
_entity_poly.pdbx_seq_one_letter_code
_entity_poly.pdbx_strand_id
1 'polypeptide(L)'
;MPEMMTKYPEVAIRILKNAGFECGANVKQQILTQCPKERFCATKTGEICIYDVQGIASMTQVSTAEIYNQVSHVPTMYDWPNAVLLGIIFILGMIIGRRRRVKRTSEKD
;
A
#
# COMPACT_ATOMS: atom_id res chain seq x y z
N MET A 1 16.91 -14.98 -0.96
CA MET A 1 15.46 -15.27 -1.03
C MET A 1 15.04 -14.94 -2.47
N PRO A 2 14.06 -15.58 -3.12
CA PRO A 2 13.33 -14.82 -4.14
C PRO A 2 11.91 -14.54 -3.64
N GLU A 3 11.56 -13.26 -3.65
CA GLU A 3 10.25 -12.75 -3.26
C GLU A 3 9.68 -11.98 -4.45
N MET A 4 8.42 -12.23 -4.78
CA MET A 4 7.71 -11.56 -5.88
C MET A 4 6.48 -10.85 -5.33
N MET A 5 6.34 -9.57 -5.64
CA MET A 5 5.15 -8.78 -5.35
C MET A 5 4.25 -8.70 -6.60
N THR A 6 2.95 -8.93 -6.42
CA THR A 6 1.96 -8.83 -7.50
C THR A 6 0.60 -8.36 -6.96
N LYS A 7 -0.16 -7.64 -7.78
CA LYS A 7 -1.54 -7.26 -7.45
C LYS A 7 -2.47 -8.47 -7.32
N TYR A 8 -2.15 -9.58 -7.98
CA TYR A 8 -2.98 -10.78 -8.03
C TYR A 8 -2.18 -12.02 -7.62
N PRO A 9 -1.86 -12.17 -6.32
CA PRO A 9 -1.04 -13.29 -5.84
C PRO A 9 -1.64 -14.64 -6.17
N GLU A 10 -2.98 -14.78 -6.12
CA GLU A 10 -3.65 -16.05 -6.43
C GLU A 10 -3.52 -16.46 -7.90
N VAL A 11 -3.47 -15.48 -8.80
CA VAL A 11 -3.25 -15.75 -10.23
C VAL A 11 -1.82 -16.20 -10.45
N ALA A 12 -0.84 -15.53 -9.82
CA ALA A 12 0.56 -15.94 -9.90
C ALA A 12 0.79 -17.33 -9.29
N ILE A 13 0.21 -17.62 -8.12
CA ILE A 13 0.25 -18.96 -7.51
C ILE A 13 -0.37 -20.00 -8.43
N ARG A 14 -1.51 -19.71 -9.08
CA ARG A 14 -2.13 -20.63 -10.04
C ARG A 14 -1.23 -20.89 -11.26
N ILE A 15 -0.59 -19.85 -11.79
CA ILE A 15 0.37 -19.98 -12.90
C ILE A 15 1.55 -20.85 -12.47
N LEU A 16 2.11 -20.62 -11.28
CA LEU A 16 3.20 -21.44 -10.75
C LEU A 16 2.78 -22.89 -10.53
N LYS A 17 1.59 -23.14 -9.97
CA LYS A 17 1.03 -24.50 -9.84
C LYS A 17 0.92 -25.20 -11.20
N ASN A 18 0.42 -24.50 -12.22
CA ASN A 18 0.34 -25.03 -13.59
C ASN A 18 1.72 -25.28 -14.21
N ALA A 19 2.75 -24.53 -13.78
CA ALA A 19 4.14 -24.73 -14.18
C ALA A 19 4.86 -25.82 -13.36
N GLY A 20 4.16 -26.53 -12.46
CA GLY A 20 4.71 -27.63 -11.68
C GLY A 20 5.31 -27.23 -10.33
N PHE A 21 5.04 -26.01 -9.83
CA PHE A 21 5.35 -25.65 -8.45
C PHE A 21 4.33 -26.28 -7.50
N GLU A 22 4.80 -26.75 -6.36
CA GLU A 22 3.96 -27.08 -5.22
C GLU A 22 3.77 -25.80 -4.40
N CYS A 23 2.54 -25.33 -4.23
CA CYS A 23 2.26 -24.11 -3.46
C CYS A 23 1.18 -24.31 -2.40
N GLY A 24 1.36 -23.65 -1.26
CA GLY A 24 0.41 -23.60 -0.15
C GLY A 24 0.90 -24.28 1.14
N ALA A 25 0.01 -24.38 2.13
CA ALA A 25 0.41 -24.69 3.51
C ALA A 25 0.99 -26.08 3.78
N ASN A 26 0.82 -27.01 2.84
CA ASN A 26 1.33 -28.38 2.94
C ASN A 26 2.72 -28.55 2.31
N VAL A 27 3.32 -27.47 1.80
CA VAL A 27 4.62 -27.52 1.14
C VAL A 27 5.71 -27.22 2.16
N LYS A 28 6.74 -28.08 2.21
CA LYS A 28 7.84 -27.95 3.15
C LYS A 28 8.76 -26.79 2.74
N GLN A 29 8.91 -25.82 3.64
CA GLN A 29 9.83 -24.70 3.50
C GLN A 29 11.23 -25.12 3.97
N GLN A 30 12.24 -25.00 3.12
CA GLN A 30 13.63 -25.33 3.44
C GLN A 30 14.51 -24.07 3.50
N ILE A 31 14.25 -23.09 2.63
CA ILE A 31 15.04 -21.86 2.50
C ILE A 31 14.23 -20.65 2.96
N LEU A 32 12.98 -20.51 2.51
CA LEU A 32 12.11 -19.35 2.79
C LEU A 32 11.22 -19.59 4.01
N THR A 33 11.83 -19.79 5.17
CA THR A 33 11.12 -20.15 6.42
C THR A 33 10.25 -19.03 7.00
N GLN A 34 10.52 -17.78 6.64
CA GLN A 34 9.73 -16.62 7.06
C GLN A 34 8.53 -16.35 6.13
N CYS A 35 8.44 -17.11 5.03
CA CYS A 35 7.36 -16.96 4.07
C CYS A 35 6.03 -17.45 4.66
N PRO A 36 4.93 -16.71 4.52
CA PRO A 36 3.62 -17.23 4.85
C PRO A 36 3.33 -18.49 4.03
N LYS A 37 2.83 -19.51 4.72
CA LYS A 37 2.58 -20.86 4.17
C LYS A 37 1.69 -20.83 2.92
N GLU A 38 0.70 -19.96 2.90
CA GLU A 38 -0.26 -19.80 1.82
C GLU A 38 0.33 -19.07 0.61
N ARG A 39 1.43 -18.34 0.80
CA ARG A 39 2.14 -17.55 -0.20
C ARG A 39 3.40 -18.22 -0.73
N PHE A 40 3.75 -19.36 -0.15
CA PHE A 40 4.94 -20.11 -0.48
C PHE A 40 4.70 -21.08 -1.64
N CYS A 41 5.66 -21.10 -2.56
CA CYS A 41 5.73 -22.03 -3.68
C CYS A 41 7.13 -22.64 -3.77
N ALA A 42 7.23 -23.94 -4.04
CA ALA A 42 8.49 -24.65 -4.20
C ALA A 42 8.51 -25.50 -5.48
N THR A 43 9.72 -25.72 -5.99
CA THR A 43 10.03 -26.65 -7.07
C THR A 43 11.29 -27.42 -6.75
N LYS A 44 11.65 -28.37 -7.63
CA LYS A 44 12.94 -29.06 -7.59
C LYS A 44 14.15 -28.13 -7.66
N THR A 45 13.99 -26.95 -8.27
CA THR A 45 15.11 -26.02 -8.52
C THR A 45 15.15 -24.85 -7.54
N GLY A 46 14.09 -24.60 -6.77
CA GLY A 46 14.08 -23.52 -5.79
C GLY A 46 12.72 -23.22 -5.18
N GLU A 47 12.73 -22.23 -4.31
CA GLU A 47 11.59 -21.76 -3.53
C GLU A 47 11.31 -20.29 -3.84
N ILE A 48 10.05 -19.86 -3.82
CA ILE A 48 9.63 -18.48 -4.07
C ILE A 48 8.45 -18.08 -3.18
N CYS A 49 8.45 -16.84 -2.71
CA CYS A 49 7.32 -16.24 -2.00
C CYS A 49 6.56 -15.27 -2.90
N ILE A 50 5.24 -15.39 -2.93
CA ILE A 50 4.37 -14.48 -3.67
C ILE A 50 3.58 -13.61 -2.69
N TYR A 51 3.88 -12.32 -2.68
CA TYR A 51 3.18 -11.34 -1.86
C TYR A 51 2.24 -10.46 -2.68
N ASP A 52 1.20 -9.95 -2.03
CA ASP A 52 0.47 -8.79 -2.49
C ASP A 52 1.07 -7.49 -1.93
N VAL A 53 0.48 -6.37 -2.31
CA VAL A 53 0.89 -5.04 -1.81
C VAL A 53 0.70 -4.93 -0.29
N GLN A 54 -0.24 -5.65 0.32
CA GLN A 54 -0.46 -5.62 1.77
C GLN A 54 0.63 -6.43 2.51
N GLY A 55 1.16 -7.47 1.87
CA GLY A 55 2.25 -8.30 2.34
C GLY A 55 3.65 -7.69 2.21
N ILE A 56 3.78 -6.46 1.70
CA ILE A 56 5.07 -5.75 1.59
C ILE A 56 5.82 -5.73 2.92
N ALA A 57 5.13 -5.50 4.04
CA ALA A 57 5.76 -5.41 5.35
C ALA A 57 6.36 -6.76 5.83
N SER A 58 5.93 -7.88 5.24
CA SER A 58 6.47 -9.22 5.52
C SER A 58 7.61 -9.63 4.58
N MET A 59 7.96 -8.79 3.61
CA MET A 59 9.11 -9.03 2.73
C MET A 59 10.41 -8.84 3.49
N THR A 60 11.39 -9.69 3.20
CA THR A 60 12.71 -9.65 3.85
C THR A 60 13.77 -9.03 2.97
N GLN A 61 13.56 -9.03 1.65
CA GLN A 61 14.54 -8.53 0.69
C GLN A 61 14.36 -7.08 0.32
N VAL A 62 13.11 -6.59 0.33
CA VAL A 62 12.78 -5.22 -0.03
C VAL A 62 12.38 -4.48 1.23
N SER A 63 13.11 -3.41 1.54
CA SER A 63 12.80 -2.58 2.72
C SER A 63 11.67 -1.59 2.44
N THR A 64 10.97 -1.17 3.49
CA THR A 64 9.95 -0.12 3.40
C THR A 64 10.52 1.22 2.93
N ALA A 65 11.76 1.53 3.31
CA ALA A 65 12.46 2.74 2.88
C ALA A 65 12.75 2.75 1.37
N GLU A 66 13.11 1.60 0.80
CA GLU A 66 13.37 1.46 -0.64
C GLU A 66 12.07 1.64 -1.44
N ILE A 67 10.97 1.05 -0.98
CA ILE A 67 9.65 1.23 -1.60
C ILE A 67 9.22 2.70 -1.49
N TYR A 68 9.37 3.30 -0.31
CA TYR A 68 9.04 4.70 -0.08
C TYR A 68 9.80 5.62 -1.03
N ASN A 69 11.11 5.44 -1.19
CA ASN A 69 11.92 6.25 -2.10
C ASN A 69 11.45 6.14 -3.56
N GLN A 70 10.93 4.98 -3.97
CA GLN A 70 10.41 4.77 -5.32
C GLN A 70 9.03 5.42 -5.55
N VAL A 71 8.20 5.52 -4.51
CA VAL A 71 6.82 6.05 -4.63
C VAL A 71 6.65 7.46 -4.08
N SER A 72 7.64 8.02 -3.39
CA SER A 72 7.59 9.35 -2.75
C SER A 72 7.35 10.50 -3.72
N HIS A 73 7.68 10.30 -5.00
CA HIS A 73 7.47 11.28 -6.07
C HIS A 73 6.06 11.23 -6.67
N VAL A 74 5.25 10.24 -6.31
CA VAL A 74 3.86 10.14 -6.78
C VAL A 74 3.02 11.09 -5.92
N PRO A 75 2.44 12.17 -6.49
CA PRO A 75 1.65 13.11 -5.71
C PRO A 75 0.44 12.37 -5.11
N THR A 76 0.41 12.30 -3.78
CA THR A 76 -0.71 11.70 -3.05
C THR A 76 -1.75 12.77 -2.72
N MET A 77 -2.98 12.33 -2.38
CA MET A 77 -4.01 13.26 -1.89
C MET A 77 -3.55 14.02 -0.62
N TYR A 78 -2.57 13.49 0.10
CA TYR A 78 -1.93 14.06 1.29
C TYR A 78 -0.61 14.79 0.98
N ASP A 79 -0.46 15.33 -0.23
CA ASP A 79 0.69 16.17 -0.54
C ASP A 79 0.59 17.55 0.15
N TRP A 80 1.73 18.12 0.52
CA TRP A 80 1.84 19.40 1.22
C TRP A 80 1.11 20.56 0.51
N PRO A 81 1.15 20.69 -0.83
CA PRO A 81 0.38 21.71 -1.55
C PRO A 81 -1.14 21.56 -1.34
N ASN A 82 -1.64 20.33 -1.29
CA ASN A 82 -3.07 20.06 -1.07
C ASN A 82 -3.49 20.39 0.36
N ALA A 83 -2.62 20.10 1.35
CA ALA A 83 -2.85 20.48 2.74
C ALA A 83 -2.90 22.01 2.92
N VAL A 84 -1.99 22.74 2.27
CA VAL A 84 -1.98 24.21 2.27
C VAL A 84 -3.26 24.76 1.63
N LEU A 85 -3.68 24.22 0.48
CA LEU A 85 -4.91 24.64 -0.20
C LEU A 85 -6.16 24.42 0.67
N LEU A 86 -6.27 23.27 1.35
CA LEU A 86 -7.36 22.99 2.30
C LEU A 86 -7.38 24.00 3.46
N GLY A 87 -6.21 24.33 4.00
CA GLY A 87 -6.08 25.36 5.04
C GLY A 87 -6.59 26.73 4.58
N ILE A 88 -6.24 27.14 3.34
CA ILE A 88 -6.70 28.40 2.75
C ILE A 88 -8.23 28.42 2.59
N ILE A 89 -8.81 27.35 2.02
CA ILE A 89 -10.27 27.22 1.83
C ILE A 89 -11.00 27.30 3.18
N PHE A 90 -10.47 26.63 4.21
CA PHE A 90 -11.06 26.64 5.55
C PHE A 90 -11.04 28.05 6.18
N ILE A 91 -9.91 28.76 6.09
CA ILE A 91 -9.79 30.14 6.60
C ILE A 91 -10.74 31.08 5.85
N LEU A 92 -10.79 31.01 4.51
CA LEU A 92 -11.72 31.81 3.70
C LEU A 92 -13.18 31.53 4.09
N GLY A 93 -13.53 30.26 4.29
CA GLY A 93 -14.86 29.85 4.77
C GLY A 93 -15.20 30.47 6.11
N MET A 94 -14.27 30.46 7.08
CA MET A 94 -14.45 31.10 8.38
C MET A 94 -14.61 32.62 8.28
N ILE A 95 -13.82 33.30 7.44
CA ILE A 95 -13.91 34.76 7.25
C ILE A 95 -15.26 35.14 6.63
N ILE A 96 -15.68 34.44 5.57
CA ILE A 96 -16.96 34.68 4.91
C ILE A 96 -18.12 34.39 5.87
N GLY A 97 -18.05 33.29 6.63
CA GLY A 97 -19.03 32.93 7.64
C GLY A 97 -19.16 34.00 8.73
N ARG A 98 -18.03 34.49 9.26
CA ARG A 98 -18.01 35.55 10.29
C ARG A 98 -18.58 36.87 9.76
N ARG A 99 -18.23 37.28 8.53
CA ARG A 99 -18.78 38.50 7.90
C ARG A 99 -20.30 38.41 7.69
N ARG A 100 -20.81 37.25 7.23
CA ARG A 100 -22.25 37.02 7.08
C ARG A 100 -22.98 37.04 8.43
N ARG A 101 -22.37 36.50 9.49
CA ARG A 101 -22.93 36.55 10.85
C ARG A 101 -23.08 37.99 11.35
N VAL A 102 -22.02 38.80 11.22
CA VAL A 102 -22.01 40.20 11.66
C VAL A 102 -23.05 41.04 10.91
N LYS A 103 -23.13 40.91 9.58
CA LYS A 103 -24.17 41.60 8.80
C LYS A 103 -25.58 41.25 9.27
N ARG A 104 -25.86 39.96 9.53
CA ARG A 104 -27.18 39.49 9.94
C ARG A 104 -27.60 40.01 11.34
N THR A 105 -26.65 40.29 12.23
CA THR A 105 -26.93 40.95 13.52
C THR A 105 -27.22 42.43 13.38
N SER A 106 -26.53 43.15 12.48
CA SER A 106 -26.72 44.59 12.27
C SER A 106 -28.02 44.96 11.54
N GLU A 107 -28.70 44.01 10.90
CA GLU A 107 -29.99 44.22 10.23
C GLU A 107 -31.19 43.95 11.15
N LYS A 108 -30.95 43.48 12.38
CA LYS A 108 -31.99 43.20 13.38
C LYS A 108 -32.10 44.27 14.47
N ASP A 109 -31.19 45.24 14.50
CA ASP A 109 -31.21 46.43 15.38
C ASP A 109 -31.76 47.63 14.59
#